data_AF-A0A940V8C5-F1
#
_entry.id   AF-A0A940V8C5-F1
#
_cell.length_a   1.000
_cell.length_b   1.000
_cell.length_c   1.000
_cell.angle_alpha   90.00
_cell.angle_beta   90.00
_cell.angle_gamma   90.00
#
_symmetry.space_group_name_H-M   'P 1'
#
loop_
_entity.id
_entity.type
_entity.pdbx_description
1 polymer ?
#
loop_
_entity_poly.entity_id
_entity_poly.type
_entity_poly.pdbx_seq_one_letter_code
_entity_poly.pdbx_strand_id
1 'polypeptide(L)'
;MPILRTEHVSKSYQHEPIIEDISIALDKGELICLLGVSGSGKSTLFHIISGILPPDEGQVFLEESVITGQAGRVSYMQQKDLLLP
;
A
#
# COMPACT_ATOMS: atom_id res chain seq x y z
N MET A 1 -9.33 1.17 16.72
CA MET A 1 -8.13 0.37 16.37
C MET A 1 -8.14 0.30 14.87
N PRO A 2 -7.04 0.70 14.23
CA PRO A 2 -6.99 0.83 12.78
C PRO A 2 -7.22 -0.53 12.12
N ILE A 3 -8.10 -0.56 11.12
CA ILE A 3 -8.37 -1.76 10.33
C ILE A 3 -7.26 -2.00 9.33
N LEU A 4 -6.59 -0.94 8.88
CA LEU A 4 -5.45 -1.04 7.98
C LEU A 4 -4.38 -0.10 8.51
N ARG A 5 -3.13 -0.57 8.57
CA ARG A 5 -2.00 0.31 8.81
C ARG A 5 -0.74 -0.17 8.10
N THR A 6 0.12 0.77 7.76
CA THR A 6 1.51 0.51 7.39
C THR A 6 2.40 1.00 8.50
N GLU A 7 3.50 0.30 8.72
CA GLU A 7 4.54 0.70 9.68
C GLU A 7 5.88 0.67 8.95
N HIS A 8 6.51 1.84 8.86
CA HIS A 8 7.85 2.03 8.30
C HIS A 8 8.05 1.49 6.89
N VAL A 9 7.03 1.60 6.03
CA VAL A 9 7.09 1.04 4.69
C VAL A 9 8.01 1.85 3.80
N SER A 10 9.03 1.19 3.26
CA SER A 10 9.96 1.76 2.28
C SER A 10 10.02 0.89 1.01
N LYS A 11 10.24 1.55 -0.14
CA LYS A 11 10.42 0.88 -1.43
C LYS A 11 11.33 1.67 -2.36
N SER A 12 12.29 0.98 -2.95
CA SER A 12 13.19 1.49 -3.98
C SER A 12 13.10 0.69 -5.28
N TYR A 13 13.37 1.33 -6.42
CA TYR A 13 13.63 0.65 -7.68
C TYR A 13 14.99 1.07 -8.21
N GLN A 14 15.81 0.10 -8.62
CA GLN A 14 17.16 0.38 -9.13
C GLN A 14 17.99 1.29 -8.19
N HIS A 15 17.79 1.15 -6.88
CA HIS A 15 18.42 1.96 -5.82
C HIS A 15 17.93 3.41 -5.70
N GLU A 16 16.89 3.80 -6.45
CA GLU A 16 16.21 5.07 -6.27
C GLU A 16 15.00 4.88 -5.32
N PRO A 17 14.94 5.63 -4.20
CA PRO A 17 13.83 5.55 -3.27
C PRO A 17 12.56 6.15 -3.90
N ILE A 18 11.45 5.40 -3.85
CA ILE A 18 10.13 5.86 -4.28
C ILE A 18 9.24 6.18 -3.08
N ILE A 19 9.37 5.39 -2.02
CA ILE A 19 8.67 5.56 -0.76
C ILE A 19 9.69 5.36 0.36
N GLU A 20 9.72 6.27 1.32
CA GLU A 20 10.64 6.24 2.45
C GLU A 20 9.84 6.37 3.74
N ASP A 21 9.90 5.32 4.57
CA ASP A 21 9.40 5.31 5.95
C ASP A 21 7.93 5.77 6.12
N ILE A 22 7.03 5.26 5.28
CA ILE A 22 5.61 5.63 5.35
C ILE A 22 4.86 4.78 6.37
N SER A 23 4.34 5.46 7.39
CA SER A 23 3.42 4.92 8.37
C SER A 23 2.07 5.63 8.29
N ILE A 24 1.03 4.89 7.91
CA ILE A 24 -0.35 5.39 7.86
C ILE A 24 -1.27 4.43 8.60
N ALA A 25 -2.39 4.94 9.11
CA ALA A 25 -3.42 4.15 9.76
C ALA A 25 -4.79 4.61 9.26
N LEU A 26 -5.71 3.66 9.11
CA LEU A 26 -7.08 3.86 8.67
C LEU A 26 -8.01 3.14 9.64
N ASP A 27 -8.93 3.86 10.26
CA ASP A 27 -9.98 3.30 11.11
C ASP A 27 -11.21 2.88 10.29
N LYS A 28 -12.08 2.09 10.94
CA LYS A 28 -13.27 1.53 10.28
C LYS A 28 -14.24 2.62 9.87
N GLY A 29 -14.57 2.66 8.57
CA GLY A 29 -15.52 3.62 8.01
C GLY A 29 -14.88 4.97 7.64
N GLU A 30 -13.58 5.14 7.87
CA GLU A 30 -12.86 6.30 7.38
C GLU A 30 -12.65 6.23 5.87
N LEU A 31 -12.66 7.41 5.24
CA LEU A 31 -12.28 7.61 3.85
C LEU A 31 -11.03 8.47 3.82
N ILE A 32 -9.93 7.91 3.34
CA ILE A 32 -8.67 8.63 3.16
C ILE A 32 -8.43 8.89 1.68
N CYS A 33 -7.92 10.08 1.37
CA CYS A 33 -7.46 10.45 0.04
C CYS A 33 -5.94 10.66 0.07
N LEU A 34 -5.22 9.93 -0.77
CA LEU A 34 -3.78 10.09 -0.96
C LEU A 34 -3.51 10.96 -2.19
N LEU A 35 -3.01 12.17 -1.96
CA LEU A 35 -2.71 13.15 -3.01
C LEU A 35 -1.20 13.23 -3.27
N GLY A 36 -0.83 13.58 -4.50
CA GLY A 36 0.57 13.76 -4.90
C GLY A 36 0.76 13.75 -6.41
N VAL A 37 1.84 14.34 -6.89
CA VAL A 37 2.18 14.42 -8.33
C VAL A 37 2.43 13.03 -8.95
N SER A 38 2.36 12.92 -10.28
CA SER A 38 2.77 11.68 -10.94
C SER A 38 4.21 11.31 -10.56
N GLY A 39 4.47 10.02 -10.33
CA GLY A 39 5.77 9.53 -9.85
C GLY A 39 5.99 9.57 -8.34
N SER A 40 5.11 10.22 -7.56
CA SER A 40 5.27 10.35 -6.09
C SER A 40 5.05 9.06 -5.28
N GLY A 41 5.04 7.87 -5.91
CA GLY A 41 4.89 6.59 -5.20
C GLY A 41 3.47 6.15 -4.80
N LYS A 42 2.41 6.91 -5.12
CA LYS A 42 1.02 6.54 -4.72
C LYS A 42 0.60 5.14 -5.14
N SER A 43 0.73 4.81 -6.44
CA SER A 43 0.37 3.49 -6.94
C SER A 43 1.25 2.40 -6.34
N THR A 44 2.53 2.70 -6.08
CA THR A 44 3.46 1.81 -5.38
C THR A 44 2.97 1.49 -3.97
N LEU A 45 2.52 2.50 -3.21
CA LEU A 45 1.97 2.31 -1.86
C LEU A 45 0.69 1.45 -1.91
N PHE A 46 -0.22 1.71 -2.85
CA PHE A 46 -1.43 0.90 -2.99
C PHE A 46 -1.15 -0.54 -3.45
N HIS A 47 -0.15 -0.76 -4.30
CA HIS A 47 0.29 -2.11 -4.65
C HIS A 47 0.86 -2.85 -3.43
N ILE A 48 1.56 -2.14 -2.54
CA ILE A 48 2.06 -2.71 -1.28
C ILE A 48 0.91 -3.07 -0.34
N ILE A 49 -0.01 -2.14 -0.12
CA ILE A 49 -1.19 -2.35 0.75
C ILE A 49 -2.07 -3.50 0.26
N SER A 50 -2.22 -3.66 -1.06
CA SER A 50 -3.01 -4.74 -1.66
C SER A 50 -2.27 -6.08 -1.76
N GLY A 51 -0.99 -6.13 -1.41
CA GLY A 51 -0.18 -7.35 -1.47
C GLY A 51 0.30 -7.73 -2.88
N ILE A 52 0.13 -6.85 -3.88
CA ILE A 52 0.64 -7.05 -5.25
C ILE A 52 2.17 -6.91 -5.29
N LEU A 53 2.71 -6.03 -4.45
CA LEU A 53 4.14 -5.74 -4.38
C LEU A 53 4.62 -5.84 -2.93
N PRO A 54 5.67 -6.61 -2.60
CA PRO A 54 6.26 -6.54 -1.26
C PRO A 54 7.05 -5.23 -1.08
N PRO A 55 7.00 -4.61 0.10
CA PRO A 55 7.91 -3.52 0.43
C PRO A 55 9.34 -4.05 0.61
N ASP A 56 10.34 -3.17 0.59
CA ASP A 56 11.72 -3.56 0.92
C ASP A 56 11.93 -3.59 2.44
N GLU A 57 11.27 -2.68 3.15
CA GLU A 57 11.27 -2.59 4.61
C GLU A 57 9.86 -2.27 5.13
N GLY A 58 9.64 -2.54 6.42
CA GLY A 58 8.37 -2.27 7.09
C GLY A 58 7.31 -3.35 6.91
N GLN A 59 6.11 -3.07 7.41
CA GLN A 59 5.02 -4.04 7.49
C GLN A 59 3.66 -3.43 7.13
N VAL A 60 2.79 -4.26 6.59
CA VAL A 60 1.38 -3.94 6.35
C VAL A 60 0.52 -4.83 7.23
N PHE A 61 -0.43 -4.22 7.93
CA PHE A 61 -1.37 -4.89 8.81
C PHE A 61 -2.78 -4.66 8.33
N LEU A 62 -3.57 -5.73 8.34
CA LEU A 62 -5.02 -5.69 8.20
C LEU A 62 -5.63 -6.27 9.47
N GLU A 63 -6.32 -5.42 10.22
CA GLU A 63 -6.76 -5.67 11.60
C GLU A 63 -5.56 -6.05 12.48
N GLU A 64 -5.56 -7.27 13.04
CA GLU A 64 -4.46 -7.81 13.84
C GLU A 64 -3.49 -8.68 13.01
N SER A 65 -3.79 -8.92 11.73
CA SER A 65 -2.99 -9.80 10.87
C SER A 65 -1.92 -9.02 10.10
N VAL A 66 -0.70 -9.55 10.07
CA VAL A 66 0.36 -9.07 9.16
C VAL A 66 0.08 -9.64 7.76
N ILE A 67 -0.09 -8.77 6.77
CA ILE A 67 -0.34 -9.14 5.37
C ILE A 67 0.80 -8.72 4.43
N THR A 68 1.96 -8.36 4.97
CA THR A 68 3.12 -7.88 4.20
C THR A 68 3.48 -8.83 3.05
N GLY A 69 3.41 -8.31 1.81
CA GLY A 69 3.72 -9.08 0.60
C GLY A 69 2.70 -10.17 0.23
N GLN A 70 1.52 -10.17 0.85
CA GLN A 70 0.46 -11.14 0.61
C GLN A 70 -0.89 -10.44 0.41
N ALA A 71 -1.75 -11.02 -0.42
CA ALA A 71 -3.10 -10.50 -0.60
C ALA A 71 -3.92 -10.73 0.69
N GLY A 72 -4.31 -9.63 1.34
CA GLY A 72 -5.29 -9.65 2.43
C GLY A 72 -6.73 -9.62 1.92
N ARG A 73 -7.68 -9.36 2.82
CA ARG A 73 -9.08 -9.06 2.46
C ARG A 73 -9.22 -7.62 1.98
N VAL A 74 -8.51 -7.29 0.90
CA VAL A 74 -8.44 -5.96 0.30
C VAL A 74 -8.86 -6.04 -1.16
N SER A 75 -9.87 -5.26 -1.53
CA SER A 75 -10.23 -5.06 -2.94
C SER A 75 -9.43 -3.90 -3.51
N TYR A 76 -8.80 -4.11 -4.65
CA TYR A 76 -8.01 -3.08 -5.32
C TYR A 76 -8.47 -2.89 -6.77
N MET A 77 -8.81 -1.65 -7.11
CA MET A 77 -9.10 -1.23 -8.48
C MET A 77 -7.84 -0.61 -9.07
N GLN A 78 -7.30 -1.24 -10.12
CA GLN A 78 -6.11 -0.75 -10.79
C GLN A 78 -6.40 0.52 -11.59
N GLN A 79 -5.37 1.33 -11.81
CA GLN A 79 -5.46 2.54 -12.65
C GLN A 79 -5.76 2.20 -14.12
N LYS A 80 -5.32 1.04 -14.60
CA LYS A 80 -5.64 0.54 -15.94
C LYS A 80 -6.63 -0.61 -15.81
N ASP A 81 -7.71 -0.53 -16.59
CA ASP A 81 -8.71 -1.59 -16.62
C ASP A 81 -8.13 -2.88 -17.19
N LEU A 82 -8.35 -3.98 -16.49
CA LEU A 82 -7.96 -5.33 -16.89
C LEU A 82 -9.19 -6.12 -17.32
N LEU A 83 -9.97 -5.56 -18.25
CA LEU A 83 -11.14 -6.24 -18.81
C LEU A 83 -10.67 -7.47 -19.60
N LEU A 84 -11.35 -8.59 -19.34
CA LEU A 84 -11.23 -9.76 -20.20
C LEU A 84 -11.92 -9.47 -21.53
N PRO A 85 -11.42 -10.02 -22.65
CA PRO A 85 -12.08 -9.90 -23.95
C PRO A 85 -13.49 -10.49 -23.94
#